data_AF-A0A2V5YC11-F1
#
_entry.id   AF-A0A2V5YC11-F1
#
_cell.length_a   1.000
_cell.length_b   1.000
_cell.length_c   1.000
_cell.angle_alpha   90.00
_cell.angle_beta   90.00
_cell.angle_gamma   90.00
#
_symmetry.space_group_name_H-M   'P 1'
#
loop_
_entity.id
_entity.type
_entity.pdbx_description
1 polymer ?
#
loop_
_entity_poly.entity_id
_entity_poly.type
_entity_poly.pdbx_seq_one_letter_code
_entity_poly.pdbx_strand_id
1 'polypeptide(L)'
;MKKINVNEIVEEAWQSPGGKYAVSFKGISEALGREPASLDLSKRHPFDLEWNRMSRGKWNFPYHAHSAQWELYLVISGKGTVRHK
;
A
#
# COMPACT_ATOMS: atom_id res chain seq x y z
N MET A 1 10.43 -20.18 6.80
CA MET A 1 9.44 -19.34 6.07
C MET A 1 8.59 -18.60 7.09
N LYS A 2 8.63 -17.27 7.10
CA LYS A 2 7.77 -16.46 7.98
C LYS A 2 6.37 -16.40 7.36
N LYS A 3 5.34 -16.80 8.11
CA LYS A 3 3.93 -16.74 7.70
C LYS A 3 3.19 -15.88 8.72
N ILE A 4 2.41 -14.92 8.25
CA ILE A 4 1.71 -13.94 9.09
C ILE A 4 0.25 -13.89 8.67
N ASN A 5 -0.64 -13.78 9.64
CA ASN A 5 -2.06 -13.57 9.40
C ASN A 5 -2.30 -12.07 9.17
N VAL A 6 -2.87 -11.69 8.01
CA VAL A 6 -3.13 -10.28 7.66
C VAL A 6 -4.07 -9.61 8.68
N ASN A 7 -4.90 -10.38 9.40
CA ASN A 7 -5.77 -9.84 10.44
C ASN A 7 -5.01 -9.36 11.70
N GLU A 8 -3.78 -9.83 11.91
CA GLU A 8 -2.93 -9.45 13.04
C GLU A 8 -2.05 -8.23 12.74
N ILE A 9 -1.96 -7.81 11.47
CA ILE A 9 -1.24 -6.60 11.09
C ILE A 9 -2.11 -5.38 11.40
N VAL A 10 -1.55 -4.45 12.19
CA VAL A 10 -2.19 -3.17 12.53
C VAL A 10 -2.49 -2.40 11.24
N GLU A 11 -3.71 -1.88 11.15
CA GLU A 11 -4.12 -1.02 10.05
C GLU A 11 -3.78 0.43 10.41
N GLU A 12 -3.01 1.09 9.56
CA GLU A 12 -2.62 2.48 9.72
C GLU A 12 -3.43 3.36 8.78
N ALA A 13 -3.81 4.55 9.25
CA ALA A 13 -4.55 5.51 8.44
C ALA A 13 -3.61 6.61 7.95
N TRP A 14 -3.68 6.90 6.65
CA TRP A 14 -3.00 8.04 6.06
C TRP A 14 -4.00 8.94 5.32
N GLN A 15 -3.77 10.24 5.39
CA GLN A 15 -4.49 11.22 4.59
C GLN A 15 -3.59 12.39 4.19
N SER A 16 -3.85 12.94 3.01
CA SER A 16 -3.27 14.22 2.59
C SER A 16 -3.72 15.37 3.51
N PRO A 17 -2.96 16.49 3.60
CA PRO A 17 -3.34 17.65 4.43
C PRO A 17 -4.75 18.18 4.15
N GLY A 18 -5.20 18.15 2.89
CA GLY A 18 -6.55 18.57 2.49
C GLY A 18 -7.63 17.47 2.60
N GLY A 19 -7.30 16.28 3.11
CA GLY A 19 -8.22 15.16 3.30
C GLY A 19 -8.82 14.57 2.02
N LYS A 20 -8.40 15.06 0.84
CA LYS A 20 -8.88 14.61 -0.47
C LYS A 20 -8.40 13.20 -0.79
N TYR A 21 -7.13 12.93 -0.50
CA TYR A 21 -6.53 11.61 -0.62
C TYR A 21 -6.47 10.96 0.75
N ALA A 22 -6.89 9.70 0.84
CA ALA A 22 -6.88 8.93 2.08
C ALA A 22 -6.93 7.43 1.80
N VAL A 23 -6.23 6.67 2.64
CA VAL A 23 -6.18 5.22 2.61
C VAL A 23 -5.94 4.66 4.01
N SER A 24 -6.49 3.49 4.28
CA SER A 24 -6.10 2.66 5.42
C SER A 24 -5.27 1.49 4.88
N PHE A 25 -4.07 1.27 5.40
CA PHE A 25 -3.14 0.28 4.85
C PHE A 25 -2.55 -0.63 5.93
N LYS A 26 -2.14 -1.83 5.52
CA LYS A 26 -1.36 -2.78 6.34
C LYS A 26 -0.08 -3.14 5.59
N GLY A 27 1.08 -2.83 6.17
CA GLY A 27 2.39 -3.14 5.59
C GLY A 27 2.73 -4.62 5.69
N ILE A 28 2.38 -5.41 4.67
CA ILE A 28 2.64 -6.86 4.65
C ILE A 28 4.14 -7.14 4.56
N SER A 29 4.86 -6.42 3.70
CA SER A 29 6.32 -6.57 3.58
C SER A 29 7.05 -6.23 4.89
N GLU A 30 6.67 -5.16 5.57
CA GLU A 30 7.25 -4.80 6.87
C GLU A 30 6.97 -5.87 7.92
N ALA A 31 5.72 -6.34 8.01
CA ALA A 31 5.35 -7.44 8.89
C ALA A 31 6.21 -8.68 8.61
N LEU A 32 6.48 -8.97 7.33
CA LEU A 32 7.32 -10.09 6.89
C LEU A 32 8.82 -9.90 7.14
N GLY A 33 9.27 -8.72 7.58
CA GLY A 33 10.65 -8.47 8.02
C GLY A 33 11.44 -7.53 7.12
N ARG A 34 10.83 -6.85 6.15
CA ARG A 34 11.47 -5.74 5.43
C ARG A 34 11.85 -4.63 6.42
N GLU A 35 13.06 -4.10 6.31
CA GLU A 35 13.48 -2.89 7.03
C GLU A 35 13.24 -1.65 6.13
N PRO A 36 12.23 -0.79 6.39
CA PRO A 36 11.78 0.23 5.42
C PRO A 36 12.84 1.27 5.03
N ALA A 37 13.66 1.67 6.00
CA ALA A 37 14.71 2.68 5.83
C ALA A 37 16.06 2.10 5.38
N SER A 38 16.18 0.78 5.24
CA SER A 38 17.46 0.14 4.91
C SER A 38 17.74 0.21 3.41
N LEU A 39 18.98 0.54 3.05
CA LEU A 39 19.49 0.45 1.68
C LEU A 39 20.17 -0.90 1.39
N ASP A 40 20.36 -1.73 2.41
CA ASP A 40 20.94 -3.07 2.30
C ASP A 40 19.98 -3.99 1.54
N LEU A 41 20.46 -4.55 0.43
CA LEU A 41 19.67 -5.45 -0.42
C LEU A 41 19.22 -6.71 0.33
N SER A 42 19.97 -7.20 1.32
CA SER A 42 19.62 -8.38 2.10
C SER A 42 18.47 -8.13 3.09
N LYS A 43 18.24 -6.87 3.46
CA LYS A 43 17.19 -6.42 4.38
C LYS A 43 15.95 -5.89 3.66
N ARG A 44 15.96 -5.94 2.32
CA ARG A 44 14.89 -5.49 1.45
C ARG A 44 14.16 -6.67 0.83
N HIS A 45 12.90 -6.44 0.50
CA HIS A 45 12.16 -7.31 -0.41
C HIS A 45 12.31 -6.79 -1.85
N PRO A 46 12.24 -7.67 -2.87
CA PRO A 46 12.35 -7.27 -4.28
C PRO A 46 11.21 -6.35 -4.72
N PHE A 47 10.07 -6.39 -4.03
CA PHE A 47 8.95 -5.47 -4.17
C PHE A 47 8.32 -5.25 -2.80
N ASP A 48 7.50 -4.20 -2.70
CA ASP A 48 6.70 -3.96 -1.52
C ASP A 48 5.28 -4.49 -1.72
N LEU A 49 4.67 -4.99 -0.64
CA LEU A 49 3.33 -5.52 -0.64
C LEU A 49 2.57 -4.95 0.55
N GLU A 50 1.40 -4.41 0.26
CA GLU A 50 0.51 -3.77 1.22
C GLU A 50 -0.94 -4.15 0.97
N TRP A 51 -1.74 -4.18 2.04
CA TRP A 51 -3.19 -4.33 1.95
C TRP A 51 -3.84 -2.96 2.11
N ASN A 52 -4.50 -2.46 1.07
CA ASN A 52 -5.13 -1.15 1.06
C ASN A 52 -6.65 -1.23 1.15
N ARG A 53 -7.24 -0.29 1.89
CA ARG A 53 -8.68 -0.07 1.97
C ARG A 53 -8.99 1.40 1.79
N MET A 54 -9.75 1.70 0.75
CA MET A 54 -10.25 3.04 0.47
C MET A 54 -11.67 3.22 1.02
N SER A 55 -11.93 4.32 1.70
CA SER A 55 -13.30 4.69 2.11
C SER A 55 -14.08 5.31 0.94
N ARG A 56 -15.41 5.24 1.01
CA ARG A 56 -16.29 5.79 -0.03
C ARG A 56 -16.00 7.27 -0.27
N GLY A 57 -15.85 7.64 -1.55
CA GLY A 57 -15.61 9.02 -1.95
C GLY A 57 -14.17 9.51 -1.76
N LYS A 58 -13.24 8.65 -1.33
CA LYS A 58 -11.82 8.98 -1.24
C LYS A 58 -11.03 8.41 -2.40
N TRP A 59 -9.90 9.04 -2.70
CA TRP A 59 -8.92 8.59 -3.69
C TRP A 59 -7.62 8.24 -2.98
N ASN A 60 -6.89 7.24 -3.46
CA ASN A 60 -5.64 6.85 -2.81
C ASN A 60 -4.53 7.90 -3.01
N PHE A 61 -4.39 8.43 -4.23
CA PHE A 61 -3.30 9.35 -4.60
C PHE A 61 -3.72 10.35 -5.70
N PRO A 62 -2.97 11.46 -5.90
CA PRO A 62 -3.10 12.29 -7.09
C PRO A 62 -2.75 11.50 -8.37
N TYR A 63 -3.09 12.04 -9.53
CA TYR A 63 -2.57 11.50 -10.79
C TYR A 63 -1.05 11.62 -10.81
N HIS A 64 -0.37 10.51 -11.12
CA HIS A 64 1.08 10.43 -11.19
C HIS A 64 1.51 9.25 -12.08
N ALA A 65 2.81 9.17 -12.33
CA ALA A 65 3.44 8.06 -13.03
C ALA A 65 4.82 7.81 -12.43
N HIS A 66 5.29 6.57 -12.51
CA HIS A 66 6.61 6.17 -12.04
C HIS A 66 7.57 6.01 -13.22
N SER A 67 8.82 6.48 -13.06
CA SER A 67 9.87 6.32 -14.07
C SER A 67 10.70 5.04 -13.89
N ALA A 68 10.74 4.49 -12.67
CA ALA A 68 11.63 3.38 -12.31
C ALA A 68 10.94 2.25 -11.53
N GLN A 69 9.66 2.43 -11.18
CA GLN A 69 8.90 1.48 -10.37
C GLN A 69 7.59 1.13 -11.08
N TRP A 70 7.07 -0.05 -10.75
CA TRP A 70 5.79 -0.53 -11.25
C TRP A 70 4.88 -0.80 -10.06
N GLU A 71 3.60 -0.52 -10.23
CA GLU A 71 2.57 -0.85 -9.25
C GLU A 71 1.60 -1.85 -9.88
N LEU A 72 1.17 -2.82 -9.08
CA LEU A 72 0.15 -3.79 -9.46
C LEU A 72 -0.93 -3.79 -8.39
N TYR A 73 -2.18 -3.70 -8.83
CA TYR A 73 -3.35 -3.68 -7.96
C TYR A 73 -4.16 -4.96 -8.14
N LEU A 74 -4.40 -5.67 -7.04
CA LEU A 74 -5.33 -6.79 -6.97
C LEU A 74 -6.55 -6.40 -6.13
N VAL A 75 -7.73 -6.34 -6.75
CA VAL A 75 -8.98 -6.03 -6.06
C VAL A 75 -9.49 -7.29 -5.36
N ILE A 76 -9.40 -7.31 -4.02
CA ILE A 76 -9.84 -8.46 -3.21
C ILE A 76 -11.35 -8.41 -2.93
N SER A 77 -11.91 -7.22 -2.71
CA SER A 77 -13.33 -7.04 -2.46
C SER A 77 -13.80 -5.63 -2.82
N GLY A 78 -15.12 -5.48 -2.98
CA GLY A 78 -15.75 -4.21 -3.36
C GLY A 78 -15.62 -3.88 -4.84
N LYS A 79 -15.87 -2.60 -5.16
CA LYS A 79 -15.81 -2.06 -6.53
C LYS A 79 -15.20 -0.66 -6.47
N GLY A 80 -14.43 -0.32 -7.49
CA GLY A 80 -13.79 0.99 -7.64
C GLY A 80 -13.64 1.35 -9.12
N THR A 81 -13.08 2.53 -9.37
CA THR A 81 -12.78 3.00 -10.73
C THR A 81 -11.32 3.44 -10.79
N VAL A 82 -10.62 3.04 -11.85
CA VAL A 82 -9.31 3.61 -12.19
C VAL A 82 -9.59 4.87 -12.98
N ARG A 83 -9.18 6.01 -12.44
CA ARG A 83 -9.37 7.31 -13.09
C ARG A 83 -8.39 7.45 -14.26
N HIS A 84 -8.88 7.92 -15.41
CA HIS A 84 -8.06 8.08 -16.61
C HIS A 84 -8.31 9.39 -17.37
N LYS A 85 -9.16 10.29 -16.84
CA LYS A 85 -9.46 11.66 -17.30
C LYS A 85 -9.91 12.48 -16.09
#